data_AF-A0A653VPF9-F1
#
_entry.id   AF-A0A653VPF9-F1
#
_cell.length_a   1.000
_cell.length_b   1.000
_cell.length_c   1.000
_cell.angle_alpha   90.00
_cell.angle_beta   90.00
_cell.angle_gamma   90.00
#
_symmetry.space_group_name_H-M   'P 1'
#
loop_
_entity.id
_entity.type
_entity.pdbx_description
1 polymer ?
#
loop_
_entity_poly.entity_id
_entity_poly.type
_entity_poly.pdbx_seq_one_letter_code
_entity_poly.pdbx_strand_id
1 'polypeptide(L)'
;MNYSMSELTEFAKQNINNERSLAKFFYYWVGSNIQYDEITLQNVLNGEISNEEFNNLQSIEKVYETRKGVCAGYAQLYKWFMNEMDIEVDVVTGYIRDERNHYVELELDNDSRHAWNVIKLDGKWIILDSTWGTSQDLSVSDFYFDMKPELAIITHFPEREEWQLLDKPLSLSEFNSSKFIKPVWFHVGFSDIPSLKEDSEYYYFVYRSNPDKEWSTLWMYSQENANYSLIQNTTRIDQDGFTYIRFDKTQVPKKAFYKMQLNRFNMEESTSTSIFNVFYFKT
;
A
#
# COMPACT_ATOMS: atom_id res chain seq x y z
N MET A 1 -13.60 -23.60 10.94
CA MET A 1 -13.55 -25.03 10.59
C MET A 1 -12.09 -25.40 10.36
N ASN A 2 -11.59 -26.49 10.92
CA ASN A 2 -10.21 -26.95 10.70
C ASN A 2 -10.16 -27.87 9.48
N TYR A 3 -10.35 -27.30 8.30
CA TYR A 3 -10.08 -28.02 7.06
C TYR A 3 -8.57 -28.20 6.88
N SER A 4 -8.13 -29.31 6.30
CA SER A 4 -6.86 -29.40 5.60
C SER A 4 -6.88 -28.49 4.35
N MET A 5 -5.72 -28.21 3.77
CA MET A 5 -5.62 -27.38 2.58
C MET A 5 -6.42 -27.98 1.40
N SER A 6 -6.37 -29.29 1.22
CA SER A 6 -7.12 -30.01 0.18
C SER A 6 -8.64 -29.97 0.43
N GLU A 7 -9.09 -30.15 1.67
CA GLU A 7 -10.53 -30.04 1.97
C GLU A 7 -11.05 -28.61 1.78
N LEU A 8 -10.26 -27.59 2.12
CA LEU A 8 -10.63 -26.20 1.92
C LEU A 8 -10.75 -25.85 0.43
N THR A 9 -9.82 -26.35 -0.39
CA THR A 9 -9.83 -26.14 -1.84
C THR A 9 -10.98 -26.88 -2.51
N GLU A 10 -11.25 -28.12 -2.12
CA GLU A 10 -12.41 -28.86 -2.60
C GLU A 10 -13.73 -28.18 -2.22
N PHE A 11 -13.85 -27.73 -0.96
CA PHE A 11 -15.01 -26.96 -0.51
C PHE A 11 -15.23 -25.70 -1.36
N ALA A 12 -14.17 -24.91 -1.61
CA ALA A 12 -14.27 -23.70 -2.41
C ALA A 12 -14.70 -24.01 -3.85
N LYS A 13 -14.10 -25.01 -4.50
CA LYS A 13 -14.43 -25.44 -5.87
C LYS A 13 -15.90 -25.86 -6.02
N GLN A 14 -16.45 -26.54 -5.01
CA GLN A 14 -17.82 -27.04 -5.05
C GLN A 14 -18.87 -25.93 -4.82
N ASN A 15 -18.49 -24.82 -4.17
CA ASN A 15 -19.43 -23.79 -3.72
C ASN A 15 -19.27 -22.43 -4.44
N ILE A 16 -18.19 -22.22 -5.18
CA ILE A 16 -17.88 -20.94 -5.83
C ILE A 16 -17.62 -21.17 -7.33
N ASN A 17 -18.46 -20.54 -8.16
CA ASN A 17 -18.57 -20.86 -9.58
C ASN A 17 -17.81 -19.89 -10.52
N ASN A 18 -16.92 -19.04 -10.02
CA ASN A 18 -16.11 -18.16 -10.87
C ASN A 18 -14.73 -17.87 -10.26
N GLU A 19 -13.73 -17.69 -11.14
CA GLU A 19 -12.32 -17.50 -10.78
C GLU A 19 -12.11 -16.29 -9.88
N ARG A 20 -12.75 -15.15 -10.17
CA ARG A 20 -12.59 -13.93 -9.37
C ARG A 20 -13.11 -14.11 -7.95
N SER A 21 -14.24 -14.78 -7.76
CA SER A 21 -14.77 -15.09 -6.44
C SER A 21 -13.93 -16.12 -5.71
N LEU A 22 -13.34 -17.11 -6.41
CA LEU A 22 -12.37 -18.04 -5.81
C LEU A 22 -11.12 -17.30 -5.35
N ALA A 23 -10.55 -16.46 -6.21
CA ALA A 23 -9.40 -15.63 -5.90
C ALA A 23 -9.65 -14.72 -4.69
N LYS A 24 -10.83 -14.06 -4.63
CA LYS A 24 -11.24 -13.26 -3.47
C LYS A 24 -11.45 -14.12 -2.22
N PHE A 25 -12.07 -15.29 -2.34
CA PHE A 25 -12.30 -16.17 -1.20
C PHE A 25 -10.99 -16.55 -0.52
N PHE A 26 -10.00 -17.02 -1.28
CA PHE A 26 -8.69 -17.37 -0.70
C PHE A 26 -7.90 -16.15 -0.24
N TYR A 27 -8.07 -15.00 -0.89
CA TYR A 27 -7.45 -13.74 -0.45
C TYR A 27 -7.94 -13.36 0.95
N TYR A 28 -9.26 -13.32 1.13
CA TYR A 28 -9.88 -13.04 2.42
C TYR A 28 -9.59 -14.14 3.45
N TRP A 29 -9.57 -15.40 3.02
CA TRP A 29 -9.23 -16.50 3.90
C TRP A 29 -7.80 -16.35 4.43
N VAL A 30 -6.82 -16.08 3.58
CA VAL A 30 -5.42 -15.85 4.01
C VAL A 30 -5.37 -14.66 4.97
N GLY A 31 -5.93 -13.51 4.61
CA GLY A 31 -5.91 -12.33 5.46
C GLY A 31 -6.67 -12.48 6.79
N SER A 32 -7.67 -13.35 6.85
CA SER A 32 -8.44 -13.57 8.08
C SER A 32 -7.90 -14.70 8.97
N ASN A 33 -7.05 -15.59 8.42
CA ASN A 33 -6.61 -16.80 9.12
C ASN A 33 -5.10 -16.87 9.33
N ILE A 34 -4.30 -16.02 8.70
CA ILE A 34 -2.86 -15.95 8.94
C ILE A 34 -2.56 -14.67 9.72
N GLN A 35 -1.76 -14.80 10.77
CA GLN A 35 -1.25 -13.68 11.56
C GLN A 35 0.16 -13.31 11.08
N TYR A 36 0.46 -12.01 11.01
CA TYR A 36 1.79 -11.56 10.63
C TYR A 36 2.81 -11.89 11.74
N ASP A 37 3.88 -12.61 11.38
CA ASP A 37 4.87 -13.14 12.32
C ASP A 37 6.05 -12.18 12.50
N GLU A 38 5.76 -11.05 13.14
CA GLU A 38 6.78 -10.03 13.45
C GLU A 38 7.92 -10.62 14.28
N ILE A 39 7.62 -11.54 15.19
CA ILE A 39 8.61 -12.14 16.10
C ILE A 39 9.63 -12.95 15.29
N THR A 40 9.17 -13.88 14.45
CA THR A 40 10.08 -14.67 13.61
C THR A 40 10.87 -13.79 12.63
N LEU A 41 10.27 -12.71 12.11
CA LEU A 41 10.98 -11.74 11.27
C LEU A 41 12.09 -11.03 12.05
N GLN A 42 11.82 -10.53 13.26
CA GLN A 42 12.84 -9.86 14.07
C GLN A 42 13.95 -10.84 14.49
N ASN A 43 13.60 -12.07 14.84
CA ASN A 43 14.59 -13.08 15.24
C ASN A 43 15.58 -13.39 14.11
N VAL A 44 15.13 -13.50 12.85
CA VAL A 44 16.05 -13.73 11.72
C VAL A 44 16.91 -12.49 11.44
N LEU A 45 16.33 -11.28 11.54
CA LEU A 45 17.06 -10.03 11.34
C LEU A 45 18.13 -9.80 12.42
N ASN A 46 17.86 -10.21 13.66
CA ASN A 46 18.81 -10.16 14.78
C ASN A 46 19.83 -11.32 14.76
N GLY A 47 19.69 -12.28 13.84
CA GLY A 47 20.54 -13.47 13.77
C GLY A 47 20.30 -14.48 14.90
N GLU A 48 19.15 -14.41 15.57
CA GLU A 48 18.74 -15.34 16.64
C GLU A 48 18.30 -16.70 16.07
N ILE A 49 17.78 -16.72 14.83
CA ILE A 49 17.51 -17.92 14.05
C ILE A 49 18.23 -17.86 12.70
N SER A 50 18.51 -19.01 12.12
CA SER A 50 19.14 -19.09 10.80
C SER A 50 18.15 -18.76 9.68
N ASN A 51 18.67 -18.35 8.52
CA ASN A 51 17.87 -18.20 7.30
C ASN A 51 17.19 -19.52 6.88
N GLU A 52 17.82 -20.67 7.14
CA GLU A 52 17.24 -21.99 6.85
C GLU A 52 16.01 -22.26 7.73
N GLU A 53 16.14 -22.01 9.03
CA GLU A 53 15.03 -22.13 9.99
C GLU A 53 13.88 -21.17 9.65
N PHE A 54 14.21 -19.91 9.35
CA PHE A 54 13.23 -18.93 8.89
C PHE A 54 12.50 -19.43 7.63
N ASN A 55 13.23 -19.85 6.61
CA ASN A 55 12.64 -20.34 5.36
C ASN A 55 11.73 -21.56 5.59
N ASN A 56 12.11 -22.47 6.49
CA ASN A 56 11.28 -23.60 6.86
C ASN A 56 9.98 -23.15 7.56
N LEU A 57 10.05 -22.19 8.48
CA LEU A 57 8.85 -21.60 9.13
C LEU A 57 7.94 -20.86 8.13
N GLN A 58 8.51 -20.31 7.05
CA GLN A 58 7.76 -19.63 5.99
C GLN A 58 7.33 -20.58 4.84
N SER A 59 7.53 -21.89 4.97
CA SER A 59 6.96 -22.88 4.02
C SER A 59 5.43 -22.86 4.03
N ILE A 60 4.82 -23.26 2.91
CA ILE A 60 3.36 -23.26 2.73
C ILE A 60 2.67 -24.07 3.83
N GLU A 61 3.19 -25.27 4.11
CA GLU A 61 2.67 -26.18 5.12
C GLU A 61 2.78 -25.56 6.51
N LYS A 62 3.92 -24.96 6.86
CA LYS A 62 4.11 -24.34 8.18
C LYS A 62 3.26 -23.10 8.37
N VAL A 63 3.15 -22.25 7.36
CA VAL A 63 2.29 -21.06 7.41
C VAL A 63 0.83 -21.47 7.59
N TYR A 64 0.38 -22.50 6.86
CA TYR A 64 -0.95 -23.05 7.06
C TYR A 64 -1.11 -23.63 8.47
N GLU A 65 -0.27 -24.59 8.88
CA GLU A 65 -0.39 -25.26 10.18
C GLU A 65 -0.35 -24.30 11.37
N THR A 66 0.61 -23.37 11.37
CA THR A 66 0.85 -22.46 12.49
C THR A 66 -0.03 -21.22 12.46
N ARG A 67 -0.67 -20.95 11.31
CA ARG A 67 -1.45 -19.73 11.04
C ARG A 67 -0.61 -18.46 11.21
N LYS A 68 0.70 -18.55 10.91
CA LYS A 68 1.65 -17.45 11.04
C LYS A 68 2.56 -17.39 9.83
N GLY A 69 2.87 -16.18 9.38
CA GLY A 69 3.83 -15.98 8.30
C GLY A 69 4.24 -14.53 8.15
N VAL A 70 5.24 -14.27 7.30
CA VAL A 70 5.58 -12.94 6.79
C VAL A 70 5.14 -12.81 5.34
N CYS A 71 5.42 -11.67 4.69
CA CYS A 71 4.99 -11.40 3.31
C CYS A 71 5.23 -12.54 2.32
N ALA A 72 6.42 -13.15 2.34
CA ALA A 72 6.74 -14.30 1.50
C ALA A 72 5.84 -15.52 1.79
N GLY A 73 5.60 -15.83 3.07
CA GLY A 73 4.73 -16.96 3.47
C GLY A 73 3.28 -16.75 3.06
N TYR A 74 2.76 -15.54 3.20
CA TYR A 74 1.42 -15.16 2.73
C TYR A 74 1.31 -15.32 1.21
N ALA A 75 2.24 -14.73 0.46
CA ALA A 75 2.21 -14.73 -1.00
C ALA A 75 2.35 -16.15 -1.58
N GLN A 76 3.17 -17.00 -0.94
CA GLN A 76 3.35 -18.40 -1.34
C GLN A 76 2.13 -19.26 -1.01
N LEU A 77 1.51 -19.09 0.17
CA LEU A 77 0.28 -19.80 0.50
C LEU A 77 -0.86 -19.39 -0.44
N TYR A 78 -0.99 -18.10 -0.75
CA TYR A 78 -1.97 -17.63 -1.73
C TYR A 78 -1.71 -18.21 -3.13
N LYS A 79 -0.45 -18.20 -3.58
CA LYS A 79 -0.04 -18.84 -4.85
C LYS A 79 -0.41 -20.32 -4.90
N TRP A 80 -0.20 -21.05 -3.81
CA TRP A 80 -0.61 -22.46 -3.72
C TRP A 80 -2.12 -22.62 -3.95
N PHE A 81 -2.95 -21.82 -3.28
CA PHE A 81 -4.40 -21.86 -3.50
C PHE A 81 -4.81 -21.53 -4.93
N MET A 82 -4.18 -20.54 -5.56
CA MET A 82 -4.50 -20.16 -6.94
C MET A 82 -4.12 -21.26 -7.94
N ASN A 83 -2.96 -21.91 -7.75
CA ASN A 83 -2.58 -23.08 -8.54
C ASN A 83 -3.60 -24.21 -8.40
N GLU A 84 -4.10 -24.48 -7.19
CA GLU A 84 -5.15 -25.48 -7.00
C GLU A 84 -6.45 -25.10 -7.70
N MET A 85 -6.73 -23.82 -7.92
CA MET A 85 -7.91 -23.35 -8.65
C MET A 85 -7.67 -23.23 -10.17
N ASP A 86 -6.53 -23.69 -10.68
CA ASP A 86 -6.11 -23.53 -12.08
C ASP A 86 -6.05 -22.05 -12.54
N ILE A 87 -5.81 -21.12 -11.60
CA ILE A 87 -5.66 -19.68 -11.86
C ILE A 87 -4.17 -19.38 -12.00
N GLU A 88 -3.76 -18.83 -13.16
CA GLU A 88 -2.36 -18.40 -13.36
C GLU A 88 -1.96 -17.36 -12.31
N VAL A 89 -0.85 -17.60 -11.63
CA VAL A 89 -0.38 -16.79 -10.51
C VAL A 89 1.14 -16.72 -10.45
N ASP A 90 1.68 -15.58 -10.01
CA ASP A 90 3.07 -15.50 -9.59
C ASP A 90 3.24 -14.77 -8.25
N VAL A 91 4.34 -15.06 -7.57
CA VAL A 91 4.82 -14.25 -6.45
C VAL A 91 5.76 -13.21 -7.02
N VAL A 92 5.47 -11.95 -6.75
CA VAL A 92 6.32 -10.82 -7.13
C VAL A 92 7.15 -10.43 -5.93
N THR A 93 8.47 -10.37 -6.12
CA THR A 93 9.42 -9.82 -5.15
C THR A 93 9.87 -8.44 -5.58
N GLY A 94 10.11 -7.58 -4.60
CA GLY A 94 10.52 -6.21 -4.84
C GLY A 94 10.72 -5.42 -3.57
N TYR A 95 10.60 -4.11 -3.72
CA TYR A 95 10.80 -3.14 -2.66
C TYR A 95 9.51 -2.37 -2.44
N ILE A 96 9.23 -2.06 -1.18
CA ILE A 96 8.12 -1.20 -0.78
C ILE A 96 8.61 0.16 -0.30
N ARG A 97 7.70 1.13 -0.36
CA ARG A 97 7.80 2.38 0.39
C ARG A 97 6.65 2.51 1.34
N ASP A 98 6.96 3.02 2.51
CA ASP A 98 6.00 3.42 3.51
C ASP A 98 6.50 4.65 4.28
N GLU A 99 5.87 4.98 5.41
CA GLU A 99 6.29 6.10 6.26
C GLU A 99 7.73 6.07 6.78
N ARG A 100 8.36 4.89 6.81
CA ARG A 100 9.73 4.69 7.29
C ARG A 100 10.73 4.98 6.17
N ASN A 101 10.36 4.64 4.93
CA ASN A 101 11.21 4.83 3.76
C ASN A 101 10.41 5.26 2.53
N HIS A 102 10.66 6.49 2.05
CA HIS A 102 9.97 7.06 0.88
C HIS A 102 10.76 6.95 -0.44
N TYR A 103 11.93 6.33 -0.42
CA TYR A 103 12.74 6.02 -1.60
C TYR A 103 13.29 4.60 -1.49
N VAL A 104 13.94 4.08 -2.54
CA VAL A 104 14.54 2.75 -2.53
C VAL A 104 16.01 2.84 -2.96
N GLU A 105 16.89 2.35 -2.10
CA GLU A 105 18.31 2.10 -2.32
C GLU A 105 18.55 0.58 -2.26
N LEU A 106 18.63 -0.06 -3.43
CA LEU A 106 18.57 -1.54 -3.57
C LEU A 106 19.53 -2.31 -2.65
N GLU A 107 20.73 -1.77 -2.42
CA GLU A 107 21.80 -2.40 -1.63
C GLU A 107 21.65 -2.18 -0.11
N LEU A 108 20.89 -1.17 0.30
CA LEU A 108 20.76 -0.78 1.71
C LEU A 108 19.38 -1.13 2.29
N ASP A 109 18.35 -1.17 1.45
CA ASP A 109 16.95 -1.28 1.88
C ASP A 109 16.46 -2.73 1.91
N ASN A 110 17.27 -3.62 2.49
CA ASN A 110 16.90 -5.03 2.66
C ASN A 110 15.67 -5.21 3.56
N ASP A 111 15.46 -4.30 4.52
CA ASP A 111 14.29 -4.25 5.41
C ASP A 111 13.01 -3.76 4.72
N SER A 112 13.15 -3.18 3.53
CA SER A 112 12.06 -2.72 2.67
C SER A 112 11.72 -3.73 1.57
N ARG A 113 12.32 -4.92 1.59
CA ARG A 113 11.94 -6.01 0.67
C ARG A 113 10.56 -6.55 1.04
N HIS A 114 9.78 -6.85 0.01
CA HIS A 114 8.43 -7.35 0.16
C HIS A 114 8.07 -8.37 -0.92
N ALA A 115 7.04 -9.16 -0.64
CA ALA A 115 6.50 -10.14 -1.56
C ALA A 115 4.97 -10.01 -1.62
N TRP A 116 4.44 -9.97 -2.84
CA TRP A 116 3.01 -9.89 -3.13
C TRP A 116 2.66 -10.79 -4.33
N ASN A 117 1.43 -10.72 -4.85
CA ASN A 117 1.00 -11.60 -5.93
C ASN A 117 0.52 -10.82 -7.16
N VAL A 118 0.67 -11.47 -8.30
CA VAL A 118 -0.10 -11.17 -9.51
C VAL A 118 -0.87 -12.41 -9.91
N ILE A 119 -2.13 -12.24 -10.30
CA ILE A 119 -2.96 -13.33 -10.83
C ILE A 119 -3.57 -12.92 -12.15
N LYS A 120 -3.88 -13.91 -12.98
CA LYS A 120 -4.56 -13.68 -14.25
C LYS A 120 -6.02 -14.09 -14.11
N LEU A 121 -6.92 -13.13 -14.30
CA LEU A 121 -8.36 -13.34 -14.31
C LEU A 121 -8.90 -12.86 -15.65
N ASP A 122 -9.76 -13.65 -16.30
CA ASP A 122 -10.37 -13.29 -17.59
C ASP A 122 -9.33 -12.86 -18.65
N GLY A 123 -8.15 -13.50 -18.63
CA GLY A 123 -7.03 -13.20 -19.54
C GLY A 123 -6.20 -11.96 -19.19
N LYS A 124 -6.51 -11.24 -18.11
CA LYS A 124 -5.79 -10.03 -17.67
C LYS A 124 -5.07 -10.27 -16.35
N TRP A 125 -3.79 -9.87 -16.30
CA TRP A 125 -3.04 -9.82 -15.04
C TRP A 125 -3.54 -8.68 -14.15
N ILE A 126 -3.71 -8.97 -12.87
CA ILE A 126 -4.04 -8.00 -11.83
C ILE A 126 -3.05 -8.13 -10.68
N ILE A 127 -2.86 -7.04 -9.93
CA ILE A 127 -1.95 -6.97 -8.77
C ILE A 127 -2.78 -7.10 -7.50
N LEU A 128 -2.28 -7.87 -6.53
CA LEU A 128 -2.83 -7.89 -5.19
C LEU A 128 -1.73 -8.10 -4.15
N ASP A 129 -1.98 -7.62 -2.94
CA ASP A 129 -1.12 -7.87 -1.79
C ASP A 129 -1.90 -8.61 -0.70
N SER A 130 -1.59 -9.90 -0.54
CA SER A 130 -2.21 -10.77 0.47
C SER A 130 -1.82 -10.43 1.90
N THR A 131 -0.75 -9.66 2.10
CA THR A 131 -0.24 -9.24 3.41
C THR A 131 -0.78 -7.87 3.80
N TRP A 132 -0.53 -6.83 3.01
CA TRP A 132 -1.05 -5.48 3.28
C TRP A 132 -2.57 -5.40 3.18
N GLY A 133 -3.18 -6.34 2.46
CA GLY A 133 -4.62 -6.59 2.43
C GLY A 133 -5.24 -7.11 3.72
N THR A 134 -4.44 -7.53 4.70
CA THR A 134 -4.94 -8.09 5.96
C THR A 134 -5.48 -6.99 6.86
N SER A 135 -6.80 -6.87 6.95
CA SER A 135 -7.47 -5.84 7.73
C SER A 135 -8.85 -6.33 8.20
N GLN A 136 -9.31 -5.81 9.35
CA GLN A 136 -10.71 -5.97 9.77
C GLN A 136 -11.64 -5.01 9.00
N ASP A 137 -11.08 -3.95 8.43
CA ASP A 137 -11.79 -3.03 7.54
C ASP A 137 -11.73 -3.57 6.10
N LEU A 138 -12.88 -4.05 5.63
CA LEU A 138 -13.03 -4.61 4.28
C LEU A 138 -12.66 -3.61 3.18
N SER A 139 -12.81 -2.30 3.40
CA SER A 139 -12.45 -1.29 2.40
C SER A 139 -10.93 -1.25 2.16
N VAL A 140 -10.15 -1.50 3.21
CA VAL A 140 -8.68 -1.62 3.14
C VAL A 140 -8.32 -2.92 2.42
N SER A 141 -8.94 -4.04 2.79
CA SER A 141 -8.69 -5.31 2.12
C SER A 141 -9.05 -5.28 0.64
N ASP A 142 -10.21 -4.74 0.27
CA ASP A 142 -10.63 -4.64 -1.13
C ASP A 142 -9.72 -3.70 -1.94
N PHE A 143 -9.08 -2.69 -1.34
CA PHE A 143 -8.13 -1.83 -2.04
C PHE A 143 -6.90 -2.60 -2.51
N TYR A 144 -6.38 -3.51 -1.67
CA TYR A 144 -5.22 -4.32 -1.99
C TYR A 144 -5.55 -5.57 -2.83
N PHE A 145 -6.81 -5.74 -3.23
CA PHE A 145 -7.22 -6.74 -4.21
C PHE A 145 -7.53 -6.07 -5.55
N ASP A 146 -6.89 -6.51 -6.63
CA ASP A 146 -7.04 -5.90 -7.96
C ASP A 146 -6.66 -4.41 -7.95
N MET A 147 -5.48 -4.14 -7.41
CA MET A 147 -4.91 -2.80 -7.36
C MET A 147 -4.71 -2.28 -8.78
N LYS A 148 -5.12 -1.04 -9.03
CA LYS A 148 -4.74 -0.34 -10.26
C LYS A 148 -3.22 -0.22 -10.33
N PRO A 149 -2.57 -0.55 -11.45
CA PRO A 149 -1.11 -0.44 -11.62
C PRO A 149 -0.54 0.92 -11.20
N GLU A 150 -1.24 2.01 -11.53
CA GLU A 150 -0.81 3.39 -11.20
C GLU A 150 -0.89 3.70 -9.70
N LEU A 151 -1.68 2.95 -8.94
CA LEU A 151 -1.76 3.04 -7.49
C LEU A 151 -0.78 2.08 -6.81
N ALA A 152 -0.63 0.87 -7.35
CA ALA A 152 0.31 -0.12 -6.84
C ALA A 152 1.75 0.40 -6.88
N ILE A 153 2.16 1.00 -8.01
CA ILE A 153 3.52 1.52 -8.20
C ILE A 153 3.88 2.72 -7.30
N ILE A 154 2.92 3.29 -6.56
CA ILE A 154 3.22 4.34 -5.56
C ILE A 154 4.04 3.74 -4.42
N THR A 155 3.73 2.50 -4.04
CA THR A 155 4.34 1.82 -2.90
C THR A 155 5.11 0.58 -3.27
N HIS A 156 4.75 -0.15 -4.34
CA HIS A 156 5.34 -1.45 -4.71
C HIS A 156 6.20 -1.34 -5.97
N PHE A 157 7.51 -1.49 -5.84
CA PHE A 157 8.45 -1.52 -6.95
C PHE A 157 8.99 -2.93 -7.18
N PRO A 158 8.54 -3.65 -8.21
CA PRO A 158 8.98 -5.02 -8.46
C PRO A 158 10.42 -5.09 -8.98
N GLU A 159 11.12 -6.19 -8.67
CA GLU A 159 12.43 -6.51 -9.25
C GLU A 159 12.35 -6.73 -10.77
N ARG A 160 11.19 -7.22 -11.24
CA ARG A 160 10.87 -7.48 -12.65
C ARG A 160 9.90 -6.42 -13.15
N GLU A 161 10.35 -5.58 -14.08
CA GLU A 161 9.62 -4.39 -14.54
C GLU A 161 8.26 -4.72 -15.17
N GLU A 162 8.10 -5.90 -15.76
CA GLU A 162 6.84 -6.36 -16.34
C GLU A 162 5.72 -6.46 -15.30
N TRP A 163 6.05 -6.70 -14.03
CA TRP A 163 5.07 -6.81 -12.94
C TRP A 163 4.58 -5.46 -12.42
N GLN A 164 5.07 -4.35 -12.98
CA GLN A 164 4.43 -3.05 -12.76
C GLN A 164 3.07 -2.98 -13.45
N LEU A 165 2.85 -3.76 -14.52
CA LEU A 165 1.64 -3.75 -15.37
C LEU A 165 1.26 -2.35 -15.91
N LEU A 166 2.21 -1.42 -15.93
CA LEU A 166 2.06 -0.10 -16.53
C LEU A 166 2.30 -0.17 -18.03
N ASP A 167 1.59 0.67 -18.80
CA ASP A 167 1.88 0.86 -20.23
C ASP A 167 3.33 1.32 -20.47
N LYS A 168 3.87 2.11 -19.53
CA LYS A 168 5.28 2.51 -19.47
C LYS A 168 5.81 2.27 -18.05
N PRO A 169 6.53 1.16 -17.82
CA PRO A 169 7.17 0.89 -16.54
C PRO A 169 8.12 2.03 -16.13
N LEU A 170 8.13 2.33 -14.83
CA LEU A 170 9.07 3.27 -14.24
C LEU A 170 10.41 2.59 -14.00
N SER A 171 11.49 3.31 -14.27
CA SER A 171 12.81 2.99 -13.72
C SER A 171 12.86 3.26 -12.22
N LEU A 172 13.86 2.70 -11.51
CA LEU A 172 14.09 3.00 -10.09
C LEU A 172 14.26 4.51 -9.82
N SER A 173 14.93 5.23 -10.73
CA SER A 173 15.13 6.68 -10.60
C SER A 173 13.82 7.46 -10.71
N GLU A 174 12.95 7.08 -11.66
CA GLU A 174 11.62 7.68 -11.82
C GLU A 174 10.73 7.33 -10.62
N PHE A 175 10.75 6.08 -10.16
CA PHE A 175 10.09 5.67 -8.92
C PHE A 175 10.60 6.52 -7.74
N ASN A 176 11.92 6.65 -7.51
CA ASN A 176 12.53 7.47 -6.43
C ASN A 176 12.21 8.96 -6.51
N SER A 177 11.88 9.46 -7.70
CA SER A 177 11.50 10.84 -7.91
C SER A 177 9.98 11.05 -7.89
N SER A 178 9.19 9.98 -7.81
CA SER A 178 7.73 10.04 -7.78
C SER A 178 7.21 10.51 -6.42
N LYS A 179 5.94 10.92 -6.39
CA LYS A 179 5.27 11.30 -5.14
C LYS A 179 4.89 10.05 -4.38
N PHE A 180 5.19 10.02 -3.09
CA PHE A 180 4.66 9.02 -2.19
C PHE A 180 3.34 9.51 -1.58
N ILE A 181 2.35 8.64 -1.55
CA ILE A 181 1.10 8.85 -0.82
C ILE A 181 0.64 7.54 -0.18
N LYS A 182 0.26 7.59 1.08
CA LYS A 182 -0.23 6.42 1.81
C LYS A 182 -1.56 5.95 1.23
N PRO A 183 -1.78 4.64 1.09
CA PRO A 183 -3.03 4.05 0.63
C PRO A 183 -4.30 4.54 1.35
N VAL A 184 -4.20 4.87 2.65
CA VAL A 184 -5.31 5.44 3.43
C VAL A 184 -5.94 6.68 2.81
N TRP A 185 -5.17 7.45 2.03
CA TRP A 185 -5.71 8.54 1.22
C TRP A 185 -6.85 8.08 0.30
N PHE A 186 -6.66 6.95 -0.39
CA PHE A 186 -7.68 6.40 -1.28
C PHE A 186 -8.82 5.72 -0.52
N HIS A 187 -8.51 5.04 0.60
CA HIS A 187 -9.54 4.39 1.43
C HIS A 187 -10.59 5.36 1.94
N VAL A 188 -10.18 6.60 2.26
CA VAL A 188 -11.11 7.61 2.80
C VAL A 188 -11.78 8.47 1.72
N GLY A 189 -11.71 8.07 0.45
CA GLY A 189 -12.51 8.64 -0.63
C GLY A 189 -11.80 9.63 -1.56
N PHE A 190 -10.50 9.92 -1.36
CA PHE A 190 -9.74 10.69 -2.35
C PHE A 190 -9.40 9.82 -3.58
N SER A 191 -9.26 10.45 -4.75
CA SER A 191 -9.19 9.74 -6.03
C SER A 191 -7.97 10.08 -6.91
N ASP A 192 -7.16 11.06 -6.51
CA ASP A 192 -5.95 11.49 -7.21
C ASP A 192 -4.84 11.85 -6.22
N ILE A 193 -3.61 11.94 -6.71
CA ILE A 193 -2.46 12.33 -5.89
C ILE A 193 -2.35 13.87 -5.91
N PRO A 194 -2.20 14.54 -4.76
CA PRO A 194 -2.00 15.98 -4.71
C PRO A 194 -0.86 16.48 -5.62
N SER A 195 -1.08 17.63 -6.22
CA SER A 195 -0.11 18.34 -7.05
C SER A 195 0.19 19.71 -6.48
N LEU A 196 1.44 20.16 -6.60
CA LEU A 196 1.81 21.53 -6.27
C LEU A 196 1.72 22.38 -7.55
N LYS A 197 0.86 23.39 -7.54
CA LYS A 197 0.73 24.41 -8.60
C LYS A 197 1.13 25.77 -8.05
N GLU A 198 1.37 26.73 -8.93
CA GLU A 198 1.78 28.08 -8.53
C GLU A 198 1.25 29.16 -9.49
N ASP A 199 1.08 30.38 -8.97
CA ASP A 199 0.94 31.61 -9.76
C ASP A 199 2.08 32.59 -9.42
N SER A 200 1.93 33.91 -9.57
CA SER A 200 2.99 34.86 -9.22
C SER A 200 3.23 35.00 -7.71
N GLU A 201 2.23 34.78 -6.86
CA GLU A 201 2.27 35.10 -5.43
C GLU A 201 2.12 33.86 -4.54
N TYR A 202 1.40 32.84 -5.01
CA TYR A 202 0.95 31.72 -4.20
C TYR A 202 1.38 30.36 -4.74
N TYR A 203 1.51 29.43 -3.80
CA TYR A 203 1.49 27.99 -4.05
C TYR A 203 0.12 27.40 -3.73
N TYR A 204 -0.20 26.31 -4.41
CA TYR A 204 -1.47 25.58 -4.25
C TYR A 204 -1.20 24.09 -4.21
N PHE A 205 -1.55 23.42 -3.11
CA PHE A 205 -1.79 21.98 -3.20
C PHE A 205 -3.17 21.73 -3.79
N VAL A 206 -3.22 20.97 -4.88
CA VAL A 206 -4.43 20.73 -5.67
C VAL A 206 -4.69 19.24 -5.79
N TYR A 207 -5.89 18.82 -5.42
CA TYR A 207 -6.40 17.45 -5.52
C TYR A 207 -7.92 17.47 -5.75
N ARG A 208 -8.49 16.38 -6.27
CA ARG A 208 -9.95 16.23 -6.42
C ARG A 208 -10.60 16.28 -5.05
N SER A 209 -11.69 17.05 -4.95
CA SER A 209 -12.41 17.20 -3.70
C SER A 209 -12.94 15.84 -3.23
N ASN A 210 -12.72 15.55 -1.95
CA ASN A 210 -13.28 14.36 -1.31
C ASN A 210 -14.80 14.54 -1.12
N PRO A 211 -15.63 13.56 -1.53
CA PRO A 211 -17.05 13.56 -1.22
C PRO A 211 -17.35 13.63 0.29
N ASP A 212 -16.51 12.99 1.10
CA ASP A 212 -16.57 13.08 2.56
C ASP A 212 -15.88 14.37 3.04
N LYS A 213 -16.71 15.29 3.55
CA LYS A 213 -16.27 16.62 4.01
C LYS A 213 -15.72 16.64 5.43
N GLU A 214 -15.77 15.53 6.15
CA GLU A 214 -15.17 15.42 7.48
C GLU A 214 -13.65 15.36 7.43
N TRP A 215 -13.08 15.03 6.27
CA TRP A 215 -11.65 14.98 6.04
C TRP A 215 -11.06 16.33 5.65
N SER A 216 -9.93 16.65 6.27
CA SER A 216 -9.14 17.85 6.01
C SER A 216 -7.66 17.53 5.98
N THR A 217 -6.90 18.38 5.27
CA THR A 217 -5.46 18.20 5.09
C THR A 217 -4.70 19.29 5.81
N LEU A 218 -3.68 18.91 6.55
CA LEU A 218 -2.72 19.81 7.19
C LEU A 218 -1.35 19.64 6.52
N TRP A 219 -0.77 20.73 6.02
CA TRP A 219 0.42 20.68 5.17
C TRP A 219 1.64 21.25 5.87
N MET A 220 2.76 20.55 5.76
CA MET A 220 4.03 20.90 6.37
C MET A 220 5.13 20.95 5.33
N TYR A 221 6.19 21.70 5.60
CA TYR A 221 7.37 21.79 4.76
C TYR A 221 8.67 21.67 5.56
N SER A 222 9.75 21.32 4.87
CA SER A 222 11.12 21.30 5.38
C SER A 222 12.11 21.68 4.27
N GLN A 223 13.22 22.33 4.61
CA GLN A 223 14.29 22.60 3.65
C GLN A 223 15.27 21.41 3.51
N GLU A 224 15.40 20.60 4.55
CA GLU A 224 16.47 19.62 4.75
C GLU A 224 15.96 18.19 4.91
N ASN A 225 14.67 17.95 4.67
CA ASN A 225 13.98 16.67 4.90
C ASN A 225 13.95 16.25 6.39
N ALA A 226 14.21 17.18 7.30
CA ALA A 226 14.08 17.04 8.75
C ALA A 226 13.34 18.25 9.34
N ASN A 227 12.87 18.18 10.59
CA ASN A 227 12.29 19.33 11.30
C ASN A 227 11.16 20.05 10.53
N TYR A 228 10.08 19.33 10.23
CA TYR A 228 8.97 19.85 9.46
C TYR A 228 8.20 20.95 10.20
N SER A 229 7.93 22.05 9.50
CA SER A 229 7.14 23.18 10.00
C SER A 229 5.78 23.24 9.32
N LEU A 230 4.75 23.61 10.09
CA LEU A 230 3.39 23.79 9.56
C LEU A 230 3.34 24.98 8.60
N ILE A 231 2.73 24.80 7.43
CA ILE A 231 2.39 25.90 6.52
C ILE A 231 1.20 26.66 7.12
N GLN A 232 1.40 27.94 7.41
CA GLN A 232 0.44 28.78 8.12
C GLN A 232 -0.44 29.58 7.15
N ASN A 233 -1.53 30.14 7.68
CA ASN A 233 -2.42 31.05 6.96
C ASN A 233 -2.91 30.48 5.62
N THR A 234 -3.17 29.18 5.57
CA THR A 234 -3.65 28.52 4.36
C THR A 234 -5.11 28.90 4.09
N THR A 235 -5.47 29.02 2.82
CA THR A 235 -6.87 29.20 2.39
C THR A 235 -7.32 27.97 1.63
N ARG A 236 -8.38 27.29 2.10
CA ARG A 236 -9.06 26.24 1.35
C ARG A 236 -10.04 26.87 0.35
N ILE A 237 -9.92 26.51 -0.92
CA ILE A 237 -10.81 26.94 -2.00
C ILE A 237 -11.30 25.68 -2.70
N ASP A 238 -12.61 25.47 -2.74
CA ASP A 238 -13.24 24.34 -3.44
C ASP A 238 -13.94 24.87 -4.70
N GLN A 239 -13.47 24.48 -5.88
CA GLN A 239 -14.06 24.87 -7.17
C GLN A 239 -13.92 23.77 -8.23
N ASP A 240 -14.92 23.63 -9.10
CA ASP A 240 -14.91 22.70 -10.25
C ASP A 240 -14.55 21.24 -9.90
N GLY A 241 -14.92 20.80 -8.70
CA GLY A 241 -14.62 19.45 -8.20
C GLY A 241 -13.18 19.25 -7.69
N PHE A 242 -12.44 20.34 -7.49
CA PHE A 242 -11.09 20.34 -6.93
C PHE A 242 -11.01 21.17 -5.66
N THR A 243 -10.16 20.72 -4.76
CA THR A 243 -9.76 21.44 -3.55
C THR A 243 -8.37 22.01 -3.77
N TYR A 244 -8.22 23.30 -3.46
CA TYR A 244 -6.98 24.04 -3.51
C TYR A 244 -6.64 24.51 -2.10
N ILE A 245 -5.47 24.12 -1.60
CA ILE A 245 -4.90 24.67 -0.37
C ILE A 245 -3.87 25.71 -0.77
N ARG A 246 -4.28 26.97 -0.76
CA ARG A 246 -3.46 28.12 -1.14
C ARG A 246 -2.60 28.58 0.03
N PHE A 247 -1.34 28.90 -0.22
CA PHE A 247 -0.42 29.51 0.74
C PHE A 247 0.62 30.41 0.06
N ASP A 248 1.14 31.38 0.80
CA ASP A 248 2.07 32.38 0.29
C ASP A 248 3.46 31.75 0.01
N LYS A 249 4.03 32.03 -1.17
CA LYS A 249 5.35 31.50 -1.56
C LYS A 249 6.47 31.91 -0.61
N THR A 250 6.37 33.08 0.01
CA THR A 250 7.40 33.60 0.93
C THR A 250 7.53 32.77 2.20
N GLN A 251 6.55 31.90 2.52
CA GLN A 251 6.60 31.01 3.68
C GLN A 251 7.56 29.83 3.47
N VAL A 252 7.81 29.41 2.23
CA VAL A 252 8.55 28.19 1.93
C VAL A 252 9.73 28.49 1.00
N PRO A 253 10.86 27.77 1.12
CA PRO A 253 11.93 27.91 0.14
C PRO A 253 11.48 27.38 -1.23
N LYS A 254 12.15 27.82 -2.29
CA LYS A 254 11.89 27.37 -3.67
C LYS A 254 12.08 25.86 -3.86
N LYS A 255 12.99 25.25 -3.09
CA LYS A 255 13.16 23.80 -3.00
C LYS A 255 12.82 23.37 -1.59
N ALA A 256 11.78 22.59 -1.44
CA ALA A 256 11.31 22.08 -0.17
C ALA A 256 10.90 20.61 -0.28
N PHE A 257 10.85 19.99 0.88
CA PHE A 257 10.17 18.73 1.13
C PHE A 257 8.83 19.04 1.76
N TYR A 258 7.77 18.36 1.32
CA TYR A 258 6.42 18.57 1.79
C TYR A 258 5.87 17.30 2.39
N LYS A 259 5.13 17.47 3.49
CA LYS A 259 4.37 16.40 4.14
C LYS A 259 2.93 16.82 4.35
N MET A 260 2.03 15.85 4.34
CA MET A 260 0.63 16.06 4.67
C MET A 260 0.22 15.17 5.83
N GLN A 261 -0.56 15.73 6.73
CA GLN A 261 -1.36 15.03 7.71
C GLN A 261 -2.83 15.08 7.28
N LEU A 262 -3.53 13.97 7.47
CA LEU A 262 -4.94 13.84 7.18
C LEU A 262 -5.70 13.82 8.51
N ASN A 263 -6.73 14.66 8.63
CA ASN A 263 -7.51 14.81 9.84
C ASN A 263 -8.98 14.58 9.55
N ARG A 264 -9.64 13.77 10.38
CA ARG A 264 -11.10 13.63 10.41
C ARG A 264 -11.64 14.24 11.69
N PHE A 265 -12.70 15.02 11.56
CA PHE A 265 -13.49 15.44 12.70
C PHE A 265 -14.93 14.97 12.52
N ASN A 266 -15.36 14.02 13.35
CA ASN A 266 -16.74 13.54 13.37
C ASN A 266 -17.52 14.39 14.37
N MET A 267 -18.43 15.21 13.85
CA MET A 267 -19.25 16.11 14.68
C MET A 267 -20.25 15.36 15.57
N GLU A 268 -20.79 14.23 15.08
CA GLU A 268 -21.81 13.47 15.79
C GLU A 268 -21.24 12.72 17.00
N GLU A 269 -20.03 12.17 16.84
CA GLU A 269 -19.34 11.41 17.90
C GLU A 269 -18.40 12.27 18.74
N SER A 270 -18.16 13.53 18.35
CA SER A 270 -17.16 14.42 18.96
C SER A 270 -15.75 13.78 19.02
N THR A 271 -15.42 12.98 18.01
CA THR A 271 -14.13 12.30 17.90
C THR A 271 -13.27 12.96 16.82
N SER A 272 -11.96 12.89 17.01
CA SER A 272 -10.98 13.37 16.03
C SER A 272 -9.94 12.30 15.76
N THR A 273 -9.60 12.11 14.50
CA THR A 273 -8.56 11.17 14.06
C THR A 273 -7.52 11.92 13.25
N SER A 274 -6.25 11.70 13.54
CA SER A 274 -5.13 12.27 12.80
C SER A 274 -4.22 11.18 12.27
N ILE A 275 -3.93 11.23 10.97
CA ILE A 275 -3.03 10.31 10.29
C ILE A 275 -1.87 11.12 9.74
N PHE A 276 -0.67 10.84 10.21
CA PHE A 276 0.53 11.60 9.90
C PHE A 276 1.28 11.05 8.69
N ASN A 277 2.08 11.90 8.05
CA ASN A 277 2.97 11.54 6.93
C ASN A 277 2.24 10.87 5.75
N VAL A 278 1.00 11.26 5.47
CA VAL A 278 0.17 10.65 4.42
C VAL A 278 0.70 10.95 3.03
N PHE A 279 1.38 12.06 2.84
CA PHE A 279 1.98 12.44 1.56
C PHE A 279 3.43 12.86 1.77
N TYR A 280 4.28 12.57 0.78
CA TYR A 280 5.64 13.06 0.71
C TYR A 280 5.97 13.47 -0.73
N PHE A 281 6.52 14.68 -0.87
CA PHE A 281 6.94 15.22 -2.16
C PHE A 281 8.09 16.20 -2.01
N LYS A 282 8.99 16.21 -2.98
CA LYS A 282 10.13 17.12 -3.06
C LYS A 282 10.10 17.91 -4.36
N THR A 283 10.31 19.22 -4.27
CA THR A 283 10.50 20.13 -5.42
C THR A 283 11.97 20.38 -5.75
#